data_AF-A0A2S6T9K6-F1
#
_entry.id   AF-A0A2S6T9K6-F1
#
_cell.length_a   1.000
_cell.length_b   1.000
_cell.length_c   1.000
_cell.angle_alpha   90.00
_cell.angle_beta   90.00
_cell.angle_gamma   90.00
#
_symmetry.space_group_name_H-M   'P 1'
#
loop_
_entity.id
_entity.type
_entity.pdbx_description
1 polymer ?
#
loop_
_entity_poly.entity_id
_entity_poly.type
_entity_poly.pdbx_seq_one_letter_code
_entity_poly.pdbx_strand_id
1 'polypeptide(L)'
;LHKELNKTFIYVTHDQEEAMTLADRIVVMDEGEIKQVGSPIDIYNNPNSYFVADFFGSPSMNLISGEISNTDAGKVFQSLIFNVDLPKSFENSAPGPVTLGIRPEQIGISSSGDIKKKIYLVEPLGKDTLLYFETDEERELIAIVESNSSYRSGDTVALNLIPEHIFLFDSSGKRILN
;
A
#
# COMPACT_ATOMS: atom_id res chain seq x y z
N LEU A 1 -23.94 -17.96 -12.90
CA LEU A 1 -24.40 -18.80 -11.77
C LEU A 1 -24.88 -18.01 -10.54
N HIS A 2 -24.03 -17.32 -9.75
CA HIS A 2 -24.50 -16.64 -8.52
C HIS A 2 -25.52 -15.51 -8.76
N LYS A 3 -25.28 -14.64 -9.77
CA LYS A 3 -26.22 -13.55 -10.13
C LYS A 3 -27.59 -14.06 -10.60
N GLU A 4 -27.68 -15.29 -11.08
CA GLU A 4 -28.92 -15.84 -11.66
C GLU A 4 -29.86 -16.44 -10.59
N LEU A 5 -29.34 -16.77 -9.40
CA LEU A 5 -30.12 -17.47 -8.37
C LEU A 5 -30.92 -16.53 -7.45
N ASN A 6 -30.68 -15.21 -7.52
CA ASN A 6 -31.38 -14.13 -6.81
C ASN A 6 -31.76 -14.46 -5.35
N LYS A 7 -30.83 -15.09 -4.63
CA LYS A 7 -30.93 -15.48 -3.22
C LYS A 7 -29.78 -14.86 -2.43
N THR A 8 -29.96 -14.68 -1.14
CA THR A 8 -28.90 -14.23 -0.24
C THR A 8 -27.92 -15.38 0.01
N PHE A 9 -26.63 -15.14 -0.25
CA PHE A 9 -25.54 -16.06 0.04
C PHE A 9 -24.54 -15.40 0.98
N ILE A 10 -24.00 -16.18 1.91
CA ILE A 10 -22.82 -15.83 2.69
C ILE A 10 -21.74 -16.82 2.28
N TYR A 11 -20.61 -16.29 1.81
CA TYR A 11 -19.47 -17.07 1.39
C TYR A 11 -18.27 -16.70 2.26
N VAL A 12 -17.52 -17.71 2.70
CA VAL A 12 -16.35 -17.54 3.57
C VAL A 12 -15.16 -18.09 2.82
N THR A 13 -14.14 -17.26 2.63
CA THR A 13 -12.90 -17.63 1.93
C THR A 13 -11.70 -16.98 2.61
N HIS A 14 -10.53 -17.56 2.37
CA HIS A 14 -9.24 -16.99 2.72
C HIS A 14 -8.55 -16.37 1.50
N ASP A 15 -9.12 -16.53 0.31
CA ASP A 15 -8.59 -15.99 -0.94
C ASP A 15 -9.22 -14.63 -1.25
N GLN A 16 -8.37 -13.62 -1.35
CA GLN A 16 -8.80 -12.28 -1.71
C GLN A 16 -9.35 -12.17 -3.13
N GLU A 17 -8.86 -12.95 -4.12
CA GLU A 17 -9.34 -12.88 -5.50
C GLU A 17 -10.80 -13.33 -5.58
N GLU A 18 -11.15 -14.39 -4.85
CA GLU A 18 -12.54 -14.83 -4.71
C GLU A 18 -13.40 -13.75 -4.05
N ALA A 19 -12.93 -13.16 -2.95
CA ALA A 19 -13.65 -12.11 -2.25
C ALA A 19 -13.88 -10.87 -3.13
N MET A 20 -12.87 -10.47 -3.89
CA MET A 20 -12.89 -9.27 -4.73
C MET A 20 -13.73 -9.42 -5.99
N THR A 21 -13.84 -10.63 -6.54
CA THR A 21 -14.55 -10.88 -7.81
C THR A 21 -16.00 -11.32 -7.63
N LEU A 22 -16.33 -11.99 -6.52
CA LEU A 22 -17.65 -12.58 -6.30
C LEU A 22 -18.57 -11.73 -5.44
N ALA A 23 -18.02 -10.96 -4.49
CA ALA A 23 -18.81 -10.32 -3.45
C ALA A 23 -19.35 -8.96 -3.87
N ASP A 24 -20.63 -8.70 -3.58
CA ASP A 24 -21.17 -7.34 -3.58
C ASP A 24 -20.66 -6.53 -2.36
N ARG A 25 -20.37 -7.23 -1.26
CA ARG A 25 -19.90 -6.66 0.00
C ARG A 25 -18.99 -7.66 0.71
N ILE A 26 -17.85 -7.17 1.19
CA ILE A 26 -16.84 -7.95 1.91
C ILE A 26 -16.87 -7.55 3.39
N VAL A 27 -16.81 -8.54 4.28
CA VAL A 27 -16.60 -8.38 5.72
C VAL A 27 -15.23 -8.94 6.05
N VAL A 28 -14.29 -8.07 6.41
CA VAL A 28 -12.93 -8.46 6.79
C VAL A 28 -12.89 -8.66 8.30
N MET A 29 -12.41 -9.83 8.72
CA MET A 29 -12.29 -10.20 10.13
C MET A 29 -10.86 -10.55 10.47
N ASP A 30 -10.44 -10.19 11.68
CA ASP A 30 -9.14 -10.52 12.25
C ASP A 30 -9.30 -10.71 13.76
N GLU A 31 -8.74 -11.81 14.29
CA GLU A 31 -8.89 -12.28 15.68
C GLU A 31 -10.34 -12.29 16.21
N GLY A 32 -11.31 -12.58 15.34
CA GLY A 32 -12.73 -12.63 15.71
C GLY A 32 -13.43 -11.26 15.74
N GLU A 33 -12.73 -10.18 15.42
CA GLU A 33 -13.29 -8.84 15.29
C GLU A 33 -13.48 -8.44 13.83
N ILE A 34 -14.55 -7.73 13.52
CA ILE A 34 -14.74 -7.12 12.19
C ILE A 34 -13.84 -5.90 12.09
N LYS A 35 -12.85 -5.95 11.20
CA LYS A 35 -11.95 -4.81 10.93
C LYS A 35 -12.54 -3.83 9.93
N GLN A 36 -13.25 -4.33 8.91
CA GLN A 36 -13.87 -3.48 7.90
C GLN A 36 -15.02 -4.18 7.17
N VAL A 37 -16.00 -3.38 6.74
CA VAL A 37 -17.07 -3.84 5.85
C VAL A 37 -17.24 -2.83 4.73
N GLY A 38 -17.23 -3.28 3.47
CA GLY A 38 -17.33 -2.40 2.31
C GLY A 38 -17.55 -3.16 1.01
N SER A 39 -17.69 -2.45 -0.11
CA SER A 39 -17.59 -3.08 -1.43
C SER A 39 -16.14 -3.50 -1.71
N PRO A 40 -15.88 -4.41 -2.68
CA PRO A 40 -14.51 -4.78 -3.06
C PRO A 40 -13.60 -3.57 -3.31
N ILE A 41 -14.11 -2.58 -4.05
CA ILE A 41 -13.35 -1.38 -4.38
C ILE A 41 -13.07 -0.51 -3.15
N ASP A 42 -13.99 -0.44 -2.18
CA ASP A 42 -13.79 0.30 -0.94
C ASP A 42 -12.75 -0.38 -0.04
N ILE A 43 -12.79 -1.71 0.07
CA ILE A 43 -11.79 -2.48 0.83
C ILE A 43 -10.38 -2.23 0.27
N TYR A 44 -10.25 -2.25 -1.05
CA TYR A 44 -8.95 -2.06 -1.71
C TYR A 44 -8.44 -0.61 -1.63
N ASN A 45 -9.27 0.36 -2.00
CA ASN A 45 -8.88 1.77 -2.11
C ASN A 45 -8.84 2.50 -0.77
N ASN A 46 -9.62 2.05 0.22
CA ASN A 46 -9.77 2.72 1.50
C ASN A 46 -9.65 1.74 2.67
N PRO A 47 -8.49 1.10 2.86
CA PRO A 47 -8.28 0.24 4.02
C PRO A 47 -8.36 1.07 5.31
N ASN A 48 -9.11 0.59 6.30
CA ASN A 48 -9.30 1.26 7.59
C ASN A 48 -8.26 0.82 8.63
N SER A 49 -7.49 -0.22 8.33
CA SER A 49 -6.45 -0.75 9.21
C SER A 49 -5.30 -1.30 8.41
N TYR A 50 -4.15 -1.39 9.09
CA TYR A 50 -2.95 -2.05 8.61
C TYR A 50 -3.27 -3.45 8.08
N PHE A 51 -4.04 -4.24 8.83
CA PHE A 51 -4.39 -5.62 8.44
C PHE A 51 -5.09 -5.66 7.08
N VAL A 52 -6.09 -4.78 6.86
CA VAL A 52 -6.80 -4.74 5.58
C VAL A 52 -5.87 -4.29 4.45
N ALA A 53 -4.97 -3.35 4.72
CA ALA A 53 -3.98 -2.87 3.75
C ALA A 53 -2.95 -3.95 3.36
N ASP A 54 -2.51 -4.75 4.34
CA ASP A 54 -1.54 -5.85 4.17
C ASP A 54 -2.19 -7.05 3.46
N PHE A 55 -3.47 -7.32 3.74
CA PHE A 55 -4.18 -8.49 3.24
C PHE A 55 -4.69 -8.35 1.79
N PHE A 56 -5.21 -7.17 1.42
CA PHE A 56 -5.80 -6.96 0.09
C PHE A 56 -4.80 -6.31 -0.87
N GLY A 57 -4.60 -6.90 -2.05
CA GLY A 57 -3.69 -6.50 -3.11
C GLY A 57 -2.75 -7.63 -3.54
N SER A 58 -2.38 -7.66 -4.81
CA SER A 58 -1.36 -8.58 -5.33
C SER A 58 -0.45 -7.83 -6.32
N PRO A 59 0.77 -7.42 -5.89
CA PRO A 59 1.33 -7.50 -4.54
C PRO A 59 0.54 -6.68 -3.50
N SER A 60 0.75 -6.98 -2.23
CA SER A 60 0.15 -6.22 -1.13
C SER A 60 0.69 -4.79 -1.05
N MET A 61 0.08 -3.97 -0.18
CA MET A 61 0.56 -2.60 0.07
C MET A 61 2.00 -2.62 0.59
N ASN A 62 2.85 -1.74 0.09
CA ASN A 62 4.14 -1.49 0.73
C ASN A 62 3.88 -0.85 2.08
N LEU A 63 4.30 -1.52 3.15
CA LEU A 63 4.12 -1.08 4.54
C LEU A 63 5.48 -0.85 5.17
N ILE A 64 5.79 0.42 5.44
CA ILE A 64 7.10 0.90 5.91
C ILE A 64 6.93 1.44 7.33
N SER A 65 7.68 0.88 8.27
CA SER A 65 7.74 1.38 9.64
C SER A 65 8.54 2.69 9.70
N GLY A 66 8.06 3.65 10.49
CA GLY A 66 8.75 4.92 10.69
C GLY A 66 8.08 5.77 11.75
N GLU A 67 8.27 7.07 11.66
CA GLU A 67 7.68 8.04 12.57
C GLU A 67 7.28 9.34 11.88
N ILE A 68 6.27 10.02 12.43
CA ILE A 68 5.93 11.39 12.08
C ILE A 68 6.81 12.32 12.91
N SER A 69 7.54 13.19 12.22
CA SER A 69 8.35 14.26 12.81
C SER A 69 7.85 15.63 12.37
N ASN A 70 7.90 16.61 13.27
CA ASN A 70 7.58 17.99 12.96
C ASN A 70 8.81 18.71 12.38
N THR A 71 8.59 19.53 11.35
CA THR A 71 9.58 20.42 10.78
C THR A 71 9.02 21.84 10.67
N ASP A 72 9.86 22.83 10.40
CA ASP A 72 9.42 24.22 10.20
C ASP A 72 8.48 24.37 8.99
N ALA A 73 8.51 23.43 8.04
CA ALA A 73 7.73 23.45 6.81
C ALA A 73 6.45 22.57 6.85
N GLY A 74 6.26 21.79 7.91
CA GLY A 74 5.11 20.88 8.05
C GLY A 74 5.47 19.60 8.79
N LYS A 75 4.95 18.47 8.32
CA LYS A 75 5.27 17.15 8.87
C LYS A 75 5.93 16.28 7.85
N VAL A 76 6.83 15.44 8.35
CA VAL A 76 7.61 14.52 7.54
C VAL A 76 7.46 13.14 8.13
N PHE A 77 7.24 12.15 7.27
CA PHE A 77 7.43 10.75 7.64
C PHE A 77 8.90 10.40 7.48
N GLN A 78 9.49 9.82 8.51
CA GLN A 78 10.89 9.42 8.56
C GLN A 78 11.00 7.91 8.77
N SER A 79 11.83 7.25 7.97
CA SER A 79 12.11 5.81 8.09
C SER A 79 13.55 5.50 7.70
N LEU A 80 13.97 4.25 7.90
CA LEU A 80 15.26 3.76 7.40
C LEU A 80 15.31 3.69 5.87
N ILE A 81 14.15 3.56 5.21
CA ILE A 81 14.08 3.41 3.76
C ILE A 81 14.13 4.78 3.05
N PHE A 82 13.33 5.74 3.51
CA PHE A 82 13.23 7.09 2.94
C PHE A 82 12.53 8.05 3.90
N ASN A 83 12.63 9.35 3.57
CA ASN A 83 11.84 10.41 4.18
C ASN A 83 10.91 11.02 3.13
N VAL A 84 9.69 11.38 3.52
CA VAL A 84 8.72 12.02 2.63
C VAL A 84 7.91 13.08 3.39
N ASP A 85 7.72 14.24 2.75
CA ASP A 85 6.84 15.27 3.27
C ASP A 85 5.39 14.75 3.27
N LEU A 86 4.70 14.90 4.39
CA LEU A 86 3.32 14.49 4.52
C LEU A 86 2.38 15.60 4.01
N PRO A 87 1.27 15.24 3.35
CA PRO A 87 0.29 16.23 2.91
C PRO A 87 -0.34 16.96 4.12
N LYS A 88 -0.83 18.18 3.89
CA LYS A 88 -1.44 19.04 4.93
C LYS A 88 -2.57 18.37 5.71
N SER A 89 -3.23 17.39 5.12
CA SER A 89 -4.21 16.58 5.82
C SER A 89 -3.70 15.92 7.11
N PHE A 90 -2.40 15.63 7.21
CA PHE A 90 -1.79 15.08 8.42
C PHE A 90 -1.22 16.15 9.37
N GLU A 91 -1.48 17.44 9.12
CA GLU A 91 -0.98 18.56 9.93
C GLU A 91 -1.43 18.47 11.40
N ASN A 92 -2.50 17.74 11.70
CA ASN A 92 -2.98 17.50 13.08
C ASN A 92 -2.55 16.14 13.70
N SER A 93 -1.91 15.24 12.94
CA SER A 93 -1.47 13.93 13.45
C SER A 93 -0.40 14.04 14.55
N ALA A 94 -0.52 13.31 15.66
CA ALA A 94 0.53 13.38 16.69
C ALA A 94 1.89 12.89 16.12
N PRO A 95 3.03 13.53 16.48
CA PRO A 95 4.35 12.97 16.23
C PRO A 95 4.52 11.61 16.91
N GLY A 96 5.39 10.78 16.36
CA GLY A 96 5.71 9.46 16.91
C GLY A 96 5.52 8.31 15.91
N PRO A 97 5.61 7.06 16.40
CA PRO A 97 5.71 5.89 15.54
C PRO A 97 4.42 5.64 14.75
N VAL A 98 4.57 5.42 13.44
CA VAL A 98 3.50 5.08 12.51
C VAL A 98 4.01 4.12 11.44
N THR A 99 3.10 3.44 10.77
CA THR A 99 3.41 2.73 9.52
C THR A 99 2.88 3.53 8.34
N LEU A 100 3.73 3.78 7.35
CA LEU A 100 3.33 4.29 6.05
C LEU A 100 2.91 3.16 5.14
N GLY A 101 1.75 3.29 4.52
CA GLY A 101 1.24 2.41 3.48
C GLY A 101 1.19 3.12 2.13
N ILE A 102 1.71 2.48 1.08
CA ILE A 102 1.51 2.92 -0.30
C ILE A 102 1.38 1.73 -1.25
N ARG A 103 0.38 1.77 -2.14
CA ARG A 103 0.15 0.71 -3.12
C ARG A 103 1.30 0.64 -4.14
N PRO A 104 1.75 -0.55 -4.57
CA PRO A 104 2.83 -0.69 -5.56
C PRO A 104 2.58 0.09 -6.86
N GLU A 105 1.34 0.13 -7.35
CA GLU A 105 0.95 0.88 -8.56
C GLU A 105 0.88 2.40 -8.35
N GLN A 106 0.99 2.88 -7.11
CA GLN A 106 1.01 4.31 -6.76
C GLN A 106 2.43 4.84 -6.53
N ILE A 107 3.46 4.00 -6.67
CA ILE A 107 4.86 4.41 -6.66
C ILE A 107 5.28 4.76 -8.09
N GLY A 108 5.49 6.06 -8.34
CA GLY A 108 6.05 6.51 -9.61
C GLY A 108 7.54 6.22 -9.70
N ILE A 109 8.04 5.94 -10.91
CA ILE A 109 9.47 5.75 -11.18
C ILE A 109 9.97 6.88 -12.08
N SER A 110 11.10 7.49 -11.72
CA SER A 110 11.74 8.56 -12.49
C SER A 110 13.26 8.39 -12.57
N SER A 111 13.88 9.12 -13.48
CA SER A 111 15.34 9.20 -13.60
C SER A 111 15.98 10.15 -12.57
N SER A 112 15.18 10.96 -11.86
CA SER A 112 15.65 11.98 -10.93
C SER A 112 14.67 12.15 -9.77
N GLY A 113 15.20 12.26 -8.56
CA GLY A 113 14.46 12.46 -7.32
C GLY A 113 15.33 12.12 -6.12
N ASP A 114 14.79 12.37 -4.93
CA ASP A 114 15.54 12.25 -3.68
C ASP A 114 15.59 10.82 -3.14
N ILE A 115 14.55 10.03 -3.40
CA ILE A 115 14.44 8.64 -2.95
C ILE A 115 15.05 7.71 -4.00
N LYS A 116 16.38 7.55 -3.99
CA LYS A 116 17.07 6.65 -4.91
C LYS A 116 17.09 5.22 -4.38
N LYS A 117 16.68 4.26 -5.20
CA LYS A 117 16.70 2.83 -4.89
C LYS A 117 17.24 2.01 -6.05
N LYS A 118 17.96 0.95 -5.70
CA LYS A 118 18.51 -0.01 -6.64
C LYS A 118 17.53 -1.16 -6.82
N ILE A 119 17.26 -1.52 -8.06
CA ILE A 119 16.39 -2.65 -8.39
C ILE A 119 17.21 -3.93 -8.22
N TYR A 120 16.76 -4.90 -7.42
CA TYR A 120 17.40 -6.22 -7.36
C TYR A 120 16.69 -7.27 -8.20
N LEU A 121 15.37 -7.14 -8.38
CA LEU A 121 14.56 -8.06 -9.18
C LEU A 121 13.57 -7.29 -10.06
N VAL A 122 13.44 -7.76 -11.30
CA VAL A 122 12.42 -7.32 -12.27
C VAL A 122 11.61 -8.53 -12.65
N GLU A 123 10.31 -8.49 -12.41
CA GLU A 123 9.39 -9.60 -12.68
C GLU A 123 8.31 -9.20 -13.68
N PRO A 124 8.38 -9.66 -14.94
CA PRO A 124 7.37 -9.37 -15.95
C PRO A 124 6.12 -10.24 -15.75
N LEU A 125 4.96 -9.61 -15.56
CA LEU A 125 3.64 -10.24 -15.42
C LEU A 125 2.70 -9.91 -16.60
N GLY A 126 3.27 -9.83 -17.81
CA GLY A 126 2.53 -9.62 -19.05
C GLY A 126 2.33 -8.14 -19.39
N LYS A 127 1.27 -7.50 -18.84
CA LYS A 127 1.01 -6.06 -19.05
C LYS A 127 1.69 -5.17 -18.02
N ASP A 128 1.97 -5.75 -16.86
CA ASP A 128 2.60 -5.10 -15.72
C ASP A 128 3.98 -5.73 -15.49
N THR A 129 4.91 -4.94 -14.97
CA THR A 129 6.23 -5.37 -14.53
C THR A 129 6.42 -4.93 -13.08
N LEU A 130 6.76 -5.86 -12.21
CA LEU A 130 7.06 -5.58 -10.81
C LEU A 130 8.55 -5.30 -10.68
N LEU A 131 8.87 -4.22 -9.97
CA LEU A 131 10.23 -3.81 -9.64
C LEU A 131 10.41 -3.95 -8.14
N TYR A 132 11.35 -4.79 -7.73
CA TYR A 132 11.70 -4.98 -6.33
C TYR A 132 12.99 -4.23 -6.00
N PHE A 133 12.98 -3.48 -4.91
CA PHE A 133 14.05 -2.56 -4.54
C PHE A 133 14.87 -3.05 -3.34
N GLU A 134 16.19 -2.83 -3.39
CA GLU A 134 17.09 -3.09 -2.28
C GLU A 134 16.74 -2.16 -1.11
N THR A 135 16.43 -2.75 0.04
CA THR A 135 16.21 -2.04 1.31
C THR A 135 16.90 -2.79 2.44
N ASP A 136 17.22 -2.10 3.53
CA ASP A 136 17.79 -2.71 4.74
C ASP A 136 16.69 -3.28 5.68
N GLU A 137 15.49 -3.52 5.15
CA GLU A 137 14.31 -3.98 5.88
C GLU A 137 13.90 -5.40 5.43
N GLU A 138 13.18 -6.13 6.28
CA GLU A 138 12.72 -7.49 5.97
C GLU A 138 11.60 -7.52 4.91
N ARG A 139 10.74 -6.49 4.90
CA ARG A 139 9.64 -6.38 3.95
C ARG A 139 10.14 -5.81 2.62
N GLU A 140 9.69 -6.42 1.54
CA GLU A 140 10.02 -5.97 0.19
C GLU A 140 9.37 -4.61 -0.10
N LEU A 141 10.09 -3.76 -0.84
CA LEU A 141 9.56 -2.56 -1.45
C LEU A 141 9.37 -2.82 -2.95
N ILE A 142 8.14 -2.72 -3.42
CA ILE A 142 7.72 -3.12 -4.77
C ILE A 142 6.99 -1.97 -5.45
N ALA A 143 7.31 -1.70 -6.71
CA ALA A 143 6.52 -0.84 -7.59
C ALA A 143 6.00 -1.62 -8.79
N ILE A 144 4.82 -1.23 -9.29
CA ILE A 144 4.28 -1.75 -10.54
C ILE A 144 4.41 -0.68 -11.62
N VAL A 145 4.97 -1.07 -12.77
CA VAL A 145 5.08 -0.24 -13.97
C VAL A 145 4.53 -0.98 -15.18
N GLU A 146 4.22 -0.26 -16.26
CA GLU A 146 3.84 -0.89 -17.52
C GLU A 146 5.02 -1.70 -18.11
N SER A 147 4.71 -2.83 -18.78
CA SER A 147 5.73 -3.73 -19.33
C SER A 147 6.50 -3.21 -20.54
N ASN A 148 6.19 -2.01 -21.04
CA ASN A 148 6.97 -1.32 -22.06
C ASN A 148 8.27 -0.68 -21.51
N SER A 149 8.50 -0.79 -20.20
CA SER A 149 9.64 -0.21 -19.51
C SER A 149 10.93 -1.05 -19.66
N SER A 150 12.08 -0.38 -19.80
CA SER A 150 13.38 -1.02 -20.07
C SER A 150 14.22 -1.28 -18.81
N TYR A 151 13.59 -1.38 -17.63
CA TYR A 151 14.28 -1.53 -16.35
C TYR A 151 14.96 -2.90 -16.22
N ARG A 152 16.12 -2.91 -15.54
CA ARG A 152 16.93 -4.11 -15.29
C ARG A 152 17.33 -4.19 -13.83
N SER A 153 17.55 -5.42 -13.36
CA SER A 153 18.26 -5.64 -12.10
C SER A 153 19.62 -4.95 -12.14
N GLY A 154 19.94 -4.24 -11.06
CA GLY A 154 21.13 -3.40 -10.93
C GLY A 154 20.89 -1.91 -11.22
N ASP A 155 19.82 -1.55 -11.93
CA ASP A 155 19.51 -0.15 -12.22
C ASP A 155 19.21 0.61 -10.92
N THR A 156 19.66 1.87 -10.84
CA THR A 156 19.26 2.79 -9.78
C THR A 156 18.27 3.80 -10.34
N VAL A 157 17.08 3.85 -9.75
CA VAL A 157 16.00 4.76 -10.14
C VAL A 157 15.59 5.62 -8.95
N ALA A 158 14.87 6.71 -9.21
CA ALA A 158 14.23 7.48 -8.17
C ALA A 158 12.77 7.07 -8.03
N LEU A 159 12.33 6.86 -6.78
CA LEU A 159 10.93 6.63 -6.44
C LEU A 159 10.25 7.98 -6.20
N ASN A 160 9.06 8.12 -6.77
CA ASN A 160 8.18 9.26 -6.55
C ASN A 160 6.94 8.79 -5.80
N LEU A 161 6.83 9.19 -4.54
CA LEU A 161 5.70 8.89 -3.68
C LEU A 161 4.74 10.08 -3.73
N ILE A 162 3.57 9.88 -4.33
CA ILE A 162 2.55 10.92 -4.41
C ILE A 162 1.86 11.03 -3.03
N PRO A 163 1.94 12.18 -2.35
CA PRO A 163 1.42 12.35 -0.99
C PRO A 163 -0.05 11.93 -0.81
N GLU A 164 -0.88 12.13 -1.82
CA GLU A 164 -2.31 11.82 -1.80
C GLU A 164 -2.62 10.31 -1.78
N HIS A 165 -1.66 9.46 -2.13
CA HIS A 165 -1.77 8.00 -2.12
C HIS A 165 -1.16 7.36 -0.87
N ILE A 166 -0.66 8.18 0.06
CA ILE A 166 -0.09 7.72 1.32
C ILE A 166 -1.20 7.45 2.34
N PHE A 167 -1.14 6.26 2.92
CA PHE A 167 -1.89 5.88 4.11
C PHE A 167 -0.94 5.90 5.31
N LEU A 168 -1.43 6.35 6.47
CA LEU A 168 -0.71 6.22 7.73
C LEU A 168 -1.54 5.38 8.69
N PHE A 169 -0.87 4.48 9.41
CA PHE A 169 -1.46 3.65 10.46
C PHE A 169 -0.75 3.92 11.77
N ASP A 170 -1.52 4.09 12.85
CA ASP A 170 -0.96 4.25 14.19
C ASP A 170 -0.40 2.93 14.74
N SER A 171 0.18 2.96 15.94
CA SER A 171 0.75 1.77 16.58
C SER A 171 -0.25 0.67 16.92
N SER A 172 -1.56 0.97 16.90
CA SER A 172 -2.63 -0.05 17.03
C SER A 172 -3.02 -0.66 15.68
N GLY A 173 -2.42 -0.19 14.58
CA GLY A 173 -2.75 -0.58 13.22
C GLY A 173 -4.01 0.12 12.68
N LYS A 174 -4.55 1.13 13.36
CA LYS A 174 -5.72 1.88 12.87
C LYS A 174 -5.27 2.98 11.91
N ARG A 175 -6.03 3.18 10.83
CA ARG A 175 -5.76 4.26 9.87
C ARG A 175 -5.91 5.64 10.53
N ILE A 176 -4.90 6.47 10.36
CA ILE A 176 -4.94 7.91 10.62
C ILE A 176 -5.61 8.56 9.41
N LEU A 177 -6.72 9.26 9.66
CA LEU A 177 -7.48 9.90 8.59
C LEU A 177 -6.80 11.21 8.16
N ASN A 178 -6.80 11.42 6.85
CA ASN A 178 -6.45 12.65 6.17
C ASN A 178 -7.68 13.54 5.96
#